data_AF-A0A9D9DQ89-F1
#
_entry.id   AF-A0A9D9DQ89-F1
#
_cell.length_a   1.000
_cell.length_b   1.000
_cell.length_c   1.000
_cell.angle_alpha   90.00
_cell.angle_beta   90.00
_cell.angle_gamma   90.00
#
_symmetry.space_group_name_H-M   'P 1'
#
loop_
_entity.id
_entity.type
_entity.pdbx_description
1 polymer ?
#
loop_
_entity_poly.entity_id
_entity_poly.type
_entity_poly.pdbx_seq_one_letter_code
_entity_poly.pdbx_strand_id
1 'polypeptide(L)'
;MKKTTEIDNGGTTIDIMSADGSKIKLSSGYCLDINFDSNGQKAPNTHGVDMFDFLLCTEEGYNAGLLRNKEMPFDAYFSGCGRTGYSRTQLLNECKSNQLYCSGLLMYDGWEIKDDYPYKLK
;
A
#
# COMPACT_ATOMS: atom_id res chain seq x y z
N MET A 1 -0.29 -11.20 18.84
CA MET A 1 -1.27 -10.54 17.96
C MET A 1 -2.59 -10.45 18.69
N LYS A 2 -3.11 -9.23 18.89
CA LYS A 2 -4.45 -9.04 19.45
C LYS A 2 -5.38 -8.87 18.25
N LYS A 3 -6.23 -9.86 17.99
CA LYS A 3 -7.18 -9.85 16.87
C LYS A 3 -8.45 -9.13 17.35
N THR A 4 -8.71 -7.95 16.82
CA THR A 4 -9.98 -7.24 17.02
C THR A 4 -10.72 -7.35 15.70
N THR A 5 -11.86 -8.03 15.68
CA THR A 5 -12.67 -8.17 14.47
C THR A 5 -13.91 -7.31 14.65
N GLU A 6 -13.92 -6.13 14.03
CA GLU A 6 -15.12 -5.32 13.87
C GLU A 6 -15.71 -5.66 12.50
N ILE A 7 -16.89 -6.29 12.49
CA ILE A 7 -17.61 -6.62 11.27
C ILE A 7 -18.52 -5.42 10.97
N ASP A 8 -18.14 -4.58 10.00
CA ASP A 8 -19.00 -3.53 9.49
C ASP A 8 -19.97 -4.11 8.44
N ASN A 9 -21.25 -3.78 8.55
CA ASN A 9 -22.37 -4.41 7.83
C ASN A 9 -22.49 -3.89 6.38
N GLY A 10 -21.47 -4.17 5.56
CA GLY A 10 -21.51 -3.87 4.11
C GLY A 10 -20.26 -4.29 3.32
N GLY A 11 -19.15 -4.54 4.00
CA GLY A 11 -17.93 -5.11 3.42
C GLY A 11 -17.07 -5.69 4.52
N THR A 12 -16.47 -6.86 4.28
CA THR A 12 -15.70 -7.56 5.31
C THR A 12 -14.32 -6.90 5.46
N THR A 13 -14.24 -5.82 6.21
CA THR A 13 -12.94 -5.25 6.61
C THR A 13 -12.37 -6.01 7.80
N ILE A 14 -11.06 -6.26 7.80
CA ILE A 14 -10.35 -6.87 8.91
C ILE A 14 -9.22 -5.95 9.33
N ASP A 15 -9.23 -5.50 10.57
CA ASP A 15 -8.13 -4.75 11.17
C ASP A 15 -7.25 -5.66 12.02
N ILE A 16 -5.95 -5.60 11.79
CA ILE A 16 -4.93 -6.39 12.48
C ILE A 16 -3.98 -5.42 13.15
N MET A 17 -3.76 -5.56 14.45
CA MET A 17 -2.76 -4.80 15.17
C MET A 17 -1.60 -5.70 15.60
N SER A 18 -0.41 -5.34 15.15
CA SER A 18 0.85 -6.00 15.49
C SER A 18 1.32 -5.64 16.90
N ALA A 19 2.27 -6.40 17.43
CA ALA A 19 2.80 -6.17 18.78
C ALA A 19 3.62 -4.88 18.89
N ASP A 20 4.19 -4.40 17.78
CA ASP A 20 4.90 -3.13 17.68
C ASP A 20 3.96 -1.91 17.58
N GLY A 21 2.64 -2.15 17.50
CA GLY A 21 1.61 -1.12 17.39
C GLY A 21 1.24 -0.77 15.95
N SER A 22 1.93 -1.30 14.94
CA SER A 22 1.54 -1.14 13.53
C SER A 22 0.20 -1.82 13.25
N LYS A 23 -0.49 -1.35 12.22
CA LYS A 23 -1.80 -1.86 11.81
C LYS A 23 -1.81 -2.28 10.35
N ILE A 24 -2.60 -3.29 10.07
CA ILE A 24 -2.97 -3.69 8.72
C ILE A 24 -4.48 -3.71 8.65
N LYS A 25 -5.05 -2.91 7.75
CA LYS A 25 -6.45 -2.99 7.38
C LYS A 25 -6.56 -3.73 6.05
N LEU A 26 -7.40 -4.76 6.04
CA LEU A 26 -7.73 -5.54 4.85
C LEU A 26 -9.15 -5.21 4.43
N SER A 27 -9.38 -4.94 3.14
CA SER A 27 -10.73 -4.80 2.59
C SER A 27 -10.92 -5.63 1.35
N SER A 28 -12.13 -6.19 1.20
CA SER A 28 -12.49 -6.97 0.01
C SER A 28 -12.96 -6.05 -1.10
N GLY A 29 -12.19 -5.98 -2.19
CA GLY A 29 -12.58 -5.40 -3.47
C GLY A 29 -12.41 -6.41 -4.60
N TYR A 30 -12.12 -5.93 -5.82
CA TYR A 30 -11.66 -6.79 -6.91
C TYR A 30 -10.33 -7.48 -6.60
N CYS A 31 -9.47 -6.78 -5.85
CA CYS A 31 -8.33 -7.35 -5.15
C CYS A 31 -8.60 -7.29 -3.65
N LEU A 32 -7.80 -8.01 -2.86
CA LEU A 32 -7.70 -7.71 -1.44
C LEU A 32 -6.84 -6.45 -1.30
N ASP A 33 -7.46 -5.35 -0.87
CA ASP A 33 -6.72 -4.13 -0.55
C ASP A 33 -6.09 -4.27 0.83
N ILE A 34 -4.82 -3.86 0.93
CA ILE A 34 -4.01 -3.95 2.14
C ILE A 34 -3.51 -2.55 2.45
N ASN A 35 -4.08 -1.92 3.46
CA ASN A 35 -3.58 -0.66 3.98
C ASN A 35 -2.71 -0.93 5.20
N PHE A 36 -1.41 -0.69 5.07
CA PHE A 36 -0.45 -0.86 6.15
C PHE A 36 -0.14 0.50 6.78
N ASP A 37 -0.31 0.60 8.09
CA ASP A 37 0.05 1.76 8.90
C ASP A 37 1.17 1.37 9.88
N SER A 38 2.37 1.87 9.62
CA SER A 38 3.57 1.60 10.43
C SER A 38 3.52 2.22 11.83
N ASN A 39 2.66 3.22 12.06
CA ASN A 39 2.57 4.00 13.30
C ASN A 39 1.28 3.72 14.09
N GLY A 40 0.28 3.19 13.40
CA GLY A 40 -0.90 2.51 13.92
C GLY A 40 -1.92 3.41 14.61
N GLN A 41 -1.75 3.65 15.91
CA GLN A 41 -2.61 4.59 16.66
C GLN A 41 -1.94 5.95 16.85
N LYS A 42 -0.64 6.06 16.59
CA LYS A 42 0.11 7.29 16.75
C LYS A 42 -0.03 8.12 15.48
N ALA A 43 -0.41 9.38 15.62
CA ALA A 43 -0.40 10.34 14.52
C ALA A 43 0.99 10.37 13.81
N PRO A 44 1.03 10.66 12.50
CA PRO A 44 -0.03 11.30 11.72
C PRO A 44 -1.08 10.38 11.06
N ASN A 45 -0.84 9.08 10.88
CA ASN A 45 -1.73 8.17 10.14
C ASN A 45 -2.15 8.78 8.79
N THR A 46 -1.17 9.00 7.92
CA THR A 46 -1.29 9.70 6.64
C THR A 46 -0.64 8.88 5.53
N HIS A 47 -1.34 8.75 4.40
CA HIS A 47 -0.83 8.05 3.23
C HIS A 47 0.50 8.64 2.74
N GLY A 48 1.40 7.74 2.36
CA GLY A 48 2.75 8.07 1.93
C GLY A 48 3.71 8.47 3.05
N VAL A 49 3.23 8.77 4.27
CA VAL A 49 4.06 9.05 5.47
C VAL A 49 4.33 7.76 6.24
N ASP A 50 3.28 7.26 6.87
CA ASP A 50 3.25 6.09 7.74
C ASP A 50 2.21 5.08 7.28
N MET A 51 1.29 5.47 6.38
CA MET A 51 0.33 4.58 5.72
C MET A 51 0.70 4.30 4.25
N PHE A 52 0.61 3.03 3.84
CA PHE A 52 0.95 2.57 2.49
C PHE A 52 -0.05 1.53 2.00
N ASP A 53 -0.49 1.65 0.75
CA ASP A 53 -1.48 0.78 0.13
C ASP A 53 -0.85 -0.28 -0.77
N PHE A 54 -1.23 -1.53 -0.56
CA PHE A 54 -0.83 -2.66 -1.36
C PHE A 54 -2.06 -3.43 -1.81
N LEU A 55 -1.87 -4.29 -2.80
CA LEU A 55 -2.92 -5.13 -3.36
C LEU A 55 -2.45 -6.58 -3.36
N LEU A 56 -3.38 -7.48 -3.06
CA LEU A 56 -3.26 -8.89 -3.38
C LEU A 56 -4.35 -9.23 -4.40
N CYS A 57 -3.95 -9.38 -5.66
CA CYS A 57 -4.82 -9.66 -6.80
C CYS A 57 -4.49 -11.04 -7.38
N THR A 58 -5.44 -11.97 -7.40
CA THR A 58 -5.25 -13.30 -8.01
C THR A 58 -5.85 -13.42 -9.42
N GLU A 59 -6.68 -12.46 -9.82
CA GLU A 59 -7.36 -12.47 -11.12
C GLU A 59 -6.48 -11.83 -12.21
N GLU A 60 -6.28 -12.54 -13.33
CA GLU A 60 -5.35 -12.13 -14.40
C GLU A 60 -5.80 -10.87 -15.17
N GLY A 61 -7.10 -10.57 -15.18
CA GLY A 61 -7.70 -9.50 -15.97
C GLY A 61 -7.42 -8.07 -15.48
N TYR A 62 -6.81 -7.90 -14.29
CA TYR A 62 -6.56 -6.58 -13.69
C TYR A 62 -5.08 -6.18 -13.67
N ASN A 63 -4.28 -6.78 -14.56
CA ASN A 63 -2.83 -6.67 -14.58
C ASN A 63 -2.28 -5.66 -15.61
N ALA A 64 -3.05 -4.62 -15.94
CA ALA A 64 -2.64 -3.58 -16.89
C ALA A 64 -1.22 -3.09 -16.57
N GLY A 65 -0.19 -3.61 -17.27
CA GLY A 65 1.23 -3.28 -17.08
C GLY A 65 1.89 -3.66 -15.73
N LEU A 66 1.30 -4.58 -14.97
CA LEU A 66 1.82 -5.00 -13.66
C LEU A 66 2.27 -6.47 -13.70
N LEU A 67 3.27 -6.83 -12.90
CA LEU A 67 3.83 -8.19 -12.85
C LEU A 67 3.00 -9.15 -11.99
N ARG A 68 1.76 -8.78 -11.66
CA ARG A 68 0.88 -9.59 -10.81
C ARG A 68 0.31 -10.77 -11.58
N ASN A 69 0.19 -11.91 -10.92
CA ASN A 69 -0.51 -13.10 -11.39
C ASN A 69 -0.84 -14.01 -10.20
N LYS A 70 -1.41 -15.19 -10.43
CA LYS A 70 -1.75 -16.13 -9.36
C LYS A 70 -0.55 -16.59 -8.52
N GLU A 71 0.66 -16.61 -9.10
CA GLU A 71 1.91 -17.00 -8.42
C GLU A 71 2.58 -15.81 -7.70
N MET A 72 2.32 -14.59 -8.17
CA MET A 72 2.84 -13.33 -7.62
C MET A 72 1.69 -12.32 -7.43
N PRO A 73 0.74 -12.57 -6.51
CA PRO A 73 -0.48 -11.76 -6.42
C PRO A 73 -0.27 -10.44 -5.68
N PHE A 74 0.79 -10.32 -4.89
CA PHE A 74 1.08 -9.16 -4.05
C PHE A 74 1.86 -8.09 -4.82
N ASP A 75 1.43 -6.83 -4.72
CA ASP A 75 2.14 -5.70 -5.27
C ASP A 75 1.78 -4.38 -4.57
N ALA A 76 2.58 -3.35 -4.83
CA ALA A 76 2.22 -1.99 -4.45
C ALA A 76 1.02 -1.46 -5.26
N TYR A 77 0.40 -0.41 -4.74
CA TYR A 77 -0.60 0.38 -5.45
C TYR A 77 0.11 1.40 -6.37
N PHE A 78 -0.10 1.29 -7.68
CA PHE A 78 0.51 2.17 -8.69
C PHE A 78 -0.55 2.98 -9.44
N SER A 79 -0.16 4.11 -10.01
CA SER A 79 -0.95 4.81 -11.02
C SER A 79 -0.95 4.02 -12.33
N GLY A 80 -1.96 3.16 -12.52
CA GLY A 80 -2.10 2.37 -13.76
C GLY A 80 -0.98 1.35 -13.98
N CYS A 81 -0.42 1.33 -15.21
CA CYS A 81 0.57 0.36 -15.71
C CYS A 81 2.00 0.47 -15.12
N GLY A 82 2.12 1.00 -13.91
CA GLY A 82 3.34 1.64 -13.42
C GLY A 82 4.48 0.77 -12.90
N ARG A 83 4.45 -0.57 -13.01
CA ARG A 83 5.54 -1.40 -12.46
C ARG A 83 6.70 -1.61 -13.44
N THR A 84 6.41 -1.81 -14.72
CA THR A 84 7.47 -2.09 -15.70
C THR A 84 8.00 -0.82 -16.34
N GLY A 85 9.30 -0.54 -16.18
CA GLY A 85 10.00 0.54 -16.89
C GLY A 85 9.97 1.91 -16.21
N TYR A 86 9.39 2.05 -15.02
CA TYR A 86 9.47 3.28 -14.25
C TYR A 86 10.84 3.42 -13.58
N SER A 87 11.44 4.59 -13.72
CA SER A 87 12.57 5.03 -12.89
C SER A 87 12.09 5.43 -11.49
N ARG A 88 13.01 5.43 -10.52
CA ARG A 88 12.74 5.94 -9.18
C ARG A 88 12.14 7.36 -9.19
N THR A 89 12.67 8.25 -10.05
CA THR A 89 12.20 9.64 -10.16
C THR A 89 10.74 9.72 -10.62
N GLN A 90 10.33 8.85 -11.55
CA GLN A 90 8.92 8.77 -11.97
C GLN A 90 8.04 8.30 -10.82
N LEU A 91 8.43 7.24 -10.11
CA LEU A 91 7.70 6.76 -8.92
C LEU A 91 7.60 7.84 -7.82
N LEU A 92 8.65 8.62 -7.63
CA LEU A 92 8.62 9.76 -6.71
C LEU A 92 7.62 10.83 -7.15
N ASN A 93 7.58 11.16 -8.43
CA ASN A 93 6.61 12.13 -8.96
C ASN A 93 5.16 11.64 -8.85
N GLU A 94 4.91 10.34 -9.05
CA GLU A 94 3.60 9.73 -8.83
C GLU A 94 3.19 9.77 -7.35
N CYS A 95 4.12 9.41 -6.45
CA CYS A 95 3.90 9.52 -5.01
C CYS A 95 3.61 10.99 -4.58
N LYS A 96 4.23 11.98 -5.24
CA LYS A 96 3.91 13.41 -5.03
C LYS A 96 2.53 13.80 -5.58
N SER A 97 2.12 13.22 -6.70
CA SER A 97 0.83 13.54 -7.34
C SER A 97 -0.34 12.96 -6.57
N ASN A 98 -0.18 11.75 -6.01
CA ASN A 98 -1.13 11.12 -5.12
C ASN A 98 -0.41 10.18 -4.14
N GLN A 99 -0.63 10.43 -2.85
CA GLN A 99 0.01 9.70 -1.75
C GLN A 99 -0.29 8.20 -1.73
N LEU A 100 -1.39 7.76 -2.34
CA LEU A 100 -1.72 6.33 -2.48
C LEU A 100 -0.68 5.56 -3.32
N TYR A 101 0.05 6.24 -4.21
CA TYR A 101 1.06 5.62 -5.08
C TYR A 101 2.44 5.48 -4.42
N CYS A 102 2.59 5.95 -3.18
CA CYS A 102 3.87 5.94 -2.49
C CYS A 102 4.39 4.55 -2.12
N SER A 103 3.51 3.54 -2.04
CA SER A 103 3.92 2.15 -1.86
C SER A 103 4.77 1.62 -3.02
N GLY A 104 4.55 2.14 -4.25
CA GLY A 104 5.36 1.78 -5.41
C GLY A 104 6.80 2.27 -5.29
N LEU A 105 6.98 3.52 -4.82
CA LEU A 105 8.31 4.06 -4.49
C LEU A 105 8.95 3.29 -3.34
N LEU A 106 8.20 2.97 -2.28
CA LEU A 106 8.67 2.20 -1.13
C LEU A 106 9.19 0.83 -1.52
N MET A 107 8.45 0.11 -2.36
CA MET A 107 8.86 -1.19 -2.85
C MET A 107 10.11 -1.09 -3.73
N TYR A 108 10.21 -0.07 -4.58
CA TYR A 108 11.41 0.20 -5.40
C TYR A 108 12.64 0.50 -4.54
N ASP A 109 12.46 1.25 -3.45
CA ASP A 109 13.51 1.62 -2.50
C ASP A 109 13.88 0.49 -1.53
N GLY A 110 13.35 -0.71 -1.70
CA GLY A 110 13.67 -1.85 -0.85
C GLY A 110 13.12 -1.72 0.56
N TRP A 111 11.93 -1.11 0.71
CA TRP A 111 11.22 -0.92 1.98
C TRP A 111 11.85 0.11 2.91
N GLU A 112 12.77 0.94 2.41
CA GLU A 112 13.36 2.05 3.13
C GLU A 112 12.64 3.38 2.82
N ILE A 113 12.15 4.07 3.85
CA ILE A 113 11.51 5.38 3.68
C ILE A 113 12.56 6.50 3.71
N LYS A 114 13.11 6.80 2.53
CA LYS A 114 14.18 7.79 2.33
C LYS A 114 13.76 9.23 2.64
N ASP A 115 14.73 10.14 2.66
CA ASP A 115 14.50 11.53 3.08
C ASP A 115 13.74 12.39 2.07
N ASP A 116 13.70 11.98 0.82
CA ASP A 116 13.06 12.70 -0.27
C ASP A 116 11.61 12.27 -0.54
N TYR A 117 11.04 11.43 0.33
CA TYR A 117 9.64 11.07 0.21
C TYR A 117 8.76 12.32 0.36
N PRO A 118 7.64 12.42 -0.39
CA PRO A 118 6.88 13.66 -0.51
C PRO A 118 6.38 14.24 0.80
N TYR A 119 6.23 13.39 1.81
CA TYR A 119 5.77 13.82 3.12
C TYR A 119 6.84 14.49 3.99
N LYS A 120 8.13 14.28 3.70
CA LYS A 120 9.25 15.01 4.30
C LYS A 120 9.48 16.37 3.62
N LEU A 121 8.79 16.65 2.52
CA LEU A 121 8.90 17.89 1.73
C LEU A 121 7.86 18.96 2.12
N LYS A 122 7.31 18.92 3.35
CA LYS A 122 6.42 19.97 3.87
C LYS A 122 7.19 21.25 4.18
#